data_AF-A0A2T4BVM7-F1
#
_entry.id   AF-A0A2T4BVM7-F1
#
_cell.length_a   1.000
_cell.length_b   1.000
_cell.length_c   1.000
_cell.angle_alpha   90.00
_cell.angle_beta   90.00
_cell.angle_gamma   90.00
#
_symmetry.space_group_name_H-M   'P 1'
#
loop_
_entity.id
_entity.type
_entity.pdbx_description
1 polymer ?
#
loop_
_entity_poly.entity_id
_entity_poly.type
_entity_poly.pdbx_seq_one_letter_code
_entity_poly.pdbx_strand_id
1 'polypeptide(L)'
;MPALSWAASLSDAIVSHGDSLSVSLASAGNATSSVKVICAWPVSGQYGAGSRVLYYVLIAACLFARREIWIKNACLAAALVLPAVAAVHGIVLAALHRDKAVDMDIYGAFQLCSIGVLVVPVTVRLSETYRNTPGRNTIFLWAGLLLAGLLSLTIEFYRAQTFPCNRDGQGNPVPNDPSKFPYGESTTCGLVCSESEGPFSPMRKGSSSDIYVIPAPSRLTFGAATLLAAACCVHTIVWMASMAELVFEDNWKSPLGIRADDSQADEQIPGTNGATKRTMGNVNAMIRLFLSVVAVPVFGGAGLAILIVGEINFFSGPVSYQVESLASIGECSRALPRLTPRRDFSLRTF
;
A
#
# COMPACT_ATOMS: atom_id res chain seq x y z
N MET A 1 -49.53 1.41 -17.12
CA MET A 1 -48.08 1.44 -16.81
C MET A 1 -47.38 0.58 -17.85
N PRO A 2 -46.67 1.13 -18.84
CA PRO A 2 -45.92 0.33 -19.80
C PRO A 2 -44.48 0.10 -19.31
N ALA A 3 -43.94 -1.08 -19.63
CA ALA A 3 -42.58 -1.51 -19.30
C ALA A 3 -41.55 -0.85 -20.24
N LEU A 4 -40.48 -0.30 -19.66
CA LEU A 4 -39.35 0.31 -20.38
C LEU A 4 -38.31 -0.76 -20.74
N SER A 5 -38.03 -0.90 -22.03
CA SER A 5 -37.06 -1.85 -22.61
C SER A 5 -35.62 -1.35 -22.50
N TRP A 6 -34.73 -2.17 -21.92
CA TRP A 6 -33.33 -1.82 -21.65
C TRP A 6 -32.41 -1.82 -22.88
N ALA A 7 -32.93 -2.17 -24.06
CA ALA A 7 -32.11 -2.34 -25.28
C ALA A 7 -31.68 -1.02 -25.94
N ALA A 8 -32.42 0.08 -25.75
CA ALA A 8 -32.13 1.36 -26.41
C ALA A 8 -30.92 2.12 -25.79
N SER A 9 -30.58 1.82 -24.53
CA SER A 9 -29.48 2.49 -23.81
C SER A 9 -28.08 2.01 -24.26
N LEU A 10 -27.98 0.79 -24.79
CA LEU A 10 -26.70 0.20 -25.19
C LEU A 10 -26.24 0.63 -26.59
N SER A 11 -27.17 0.94 -27.51
CA SER A 11 -26.81 1.41 -28.86
C SER A 11 -26.24 2.84 -28.86
N ASP A 12 -26.77 3.74 -28.03
CA ASP A 12 -26.28 5.12 -27.94
C ASP A 12 -24.90 5.23 -27.26
N ALA A 13 -24.60 4.30 -26.34
CA ALA A 13 -23.27 4.23 -25.70
C ALA A 13 -22.17 3.76 -26.67
N ILE A 14 -22.49 2.92 -27.66
CA ILE A 14 -21.50 2.38 -28.61
C ILE A 14 -21.18 3.38 -29.71
N VAL A 15 -22.14 4.20 -30.15
CA VAL A 15 -21.92 5.20 -31.20
C VAL A 15 -21.07 6.39 -30.71
N SER A 16 -21.20 6.78 -29.44
CA SER A 16 -20.39 7.86 -28.83
C SER A 16 -18.89 7.49 -28.66
N HIS A 17 -18.58 6.20 -28.53
CA HIS A 17 -17.19 5.73 -28.41
C HIS A 17 -16.46 5.58 -29.76
N GLY A 18 -17.17 5.50 -30.88
CA GLY A 18 -16.56 5.40 -32.22
C GLY A 18 -15.92 6.71 -32.70
N ASP A 19 -16.55 7.85 -32.42
CA ASP A 19 -16.08 9.18 -32.85
C ASP A 19 -14.91 9.70 -32.01
N SER A 20 -14.76 9.26 -30.76
CA SER A 20 -13.60 9.64 -29.92
C SER A 20 -12.32 8.88 -30.30
N LEU A 21 -12.44 7.67 -30.87
CA LEU A 21 -11.31 6.87 -31.35
C LEU A 21 -10.74 7.37 -32.68
N SER A 22 -11.58 7.88 -33.59
CA SER A 22 -11.16 8.42 -34.89
C SER A 22 -10.46 9.77 -34.77
N VAL A 23 -10.92 10.66 -33.88
CA VAL A 23 -10.26 11.94 -33.56
C VAL A 23 -8.90 11.72 -32.86
N SER A 24 -8.79 10.66 -32.06
CA SER A 24 -7.52 10.30 -31.40
C SER A 24 -6.47 9.77 -32.39
N LEU A 25 -6.89 9.09 -33.47
CA LEU A 25 -5.97 8.55 -34.48
C LEU A 25 -5.50 9.63 -35.48
N ALA A 26 -6.33 10.63 -35.77
CA ALA A 26 -5.95 11.76 -36.63
C ALA A 26 -4.92 12.72 -35.95
N SER A 27 -4.86 12.76 -34.62
CA SER A 27 -3.87 13.53 -33.85
C SER A 27 -2.52 12.80 -33.70
N ALA A 28 -2.48 11.48 -33.95
CA ALA A 28 -1.26 10.68 -33.85
C ALA A 28 -0.25 10.93 -34.98
N GLY A 29 -0.63 11.68 -36.03
CA GLY A 29 0.19 11.91 -37.21
C GLY A 29 1.27 12.99 -37.10
N ASN A 30 1.33 13.78 -36.02
CA ASN A 30 2.35 14.83 -35.87
C ASN A 30 2.69 15.23 -34.42
N ALA A 31 2.39 14.39 -33.44
CA ALA A 31 2.72 14.67 -32.04
C ALA A 31 4.20 14.41 -31.78
N THR A 32 5.01 15.47 -31.73
CA THR A 32 6.26 15.44 -30.97
C THR A 32 5.93 14.95 -29.56
N SER A 33 6.40 13.76 -29.19
CA SER A 33 6.03 13.09 -27.94
C SER A 33 6.52 13.88 -26.71
N SER A 34 5.66 14.74 -26.16
CA SER A 34 5.97 15.60 -25.01
C SER A 34 6.15 14.80 -23.73
N VAL A 35 7.16 15.14 -22.90
CA VAL A 35 7.30 14.55 -21.56
C VAL A 35 6.12 14.96 -20.70
N LYS A 36 5.52 13.99 -20.01
CA LYS A 36 4.49 14.28 -19.02
C LYS A 36 5.15 14.65 -17.70
N VAL A 37 4.73 15.75 -17.09
CA VAL A 37 5.23 16.25 -15.81
C VAL A 37 4.09 16.40 -14.81
N ILE A 38 4.46 16.43 -13.53
CA ILE A 38 3.58 16.67 -12.40
C ILE A 38 4.24 17.63 -11.44
N CYS A 39 3.44 18.29 -10.62
CA CYS A 39 3.94 18.91 -9.41
C CYS A 39 3.80 17.95 -8.26
N ALA A 40 4.89 17.73 -7.55
CA ALA A 40 4.91 16.71 -6.53
C ALA A 40 5.77 17.08 -5.33
N TRP A 41 5.29 16.68 -4.16
CA TRP A 41 6.11 16.64 -2.96
C TRP A 41 6.95 15.37 -2.97
N PRO A 42 8.26 15.45 -2.66
CA PRO A 42 9.13 14.29 -2.66
C PRO A 42 8.70 13.28 -1.59
N VAL A 43 9.06 12.01 -1.83
CA VAL A 43 8.80 10.92 -0.90
C VAL A 43 9.38 11.27 0.46
N SER A 44 8.55 11.24 1.50
CA SER A 44 8.96 11.53 2.87
C SER A 44 9.89 10.45 3.41
N GLY A 45 10.71 10.83 4.40
CA GLY A 45 11.61 9.90 5.09
C GLY A 45 10.89 8.70 5.70
N GLN A 46 9.58 8.80 6.01
CA GLN A 46 8.77 7.67 6.49
C GLN A 46 8.67 6.53 5.47
N TYR A 47 8.73 6.83 4.17
CA TYR A 47 8.76 5.84 3.09
C TYR A 47 10.13 5.76 2.41
N GLY A 48 11.16 6.37 3.02
CA GLY A 48 12.54 6.30 2.56
C GLY A 48 13.09 4.88 2.57
N ALA A 49 14.25 4.68 1.97
CA ALA A 49 14.83 3.34 1.81
C ALA A 49 15.03 2.61 3.15
N GLY A 50 15.33 3.33 4.24
CA GLY A 50 15.53 2.75 5.57
C GLY A 50 14.28 2.07 6.14
N SER A 51 13.13 2.76 6.12
CA SER A 51 11.88 2.21 6.63
C SER A 51 11.36 1.06 5.76
N ARG A 52 11.54 1.15 4.44
CA ARG A 52 11.19 0.07 3.50
C ARG A 52 12.02 -1.19 3.75
N VAL A 53 13.35 -1.06 3.85
CA VAL A 53 14.24 -2.18 4.15
C VAL A 53 13.89 -2.80 5.51
N LEU A 54 13.65 -1.98 6.53
CA LEU A 54 13.20 -2.48 7.84
C LEU A 54 11.91 -3.31 7.71
N TYR A 55 10.92 -2.82 6.96
CA TYR A 55 9.69 -3.55 6.72
C TYR A 55 9.92 -4.89 6.01
N TYR A 56 10.77 -4.93 4.99
CA TYR A 56 11.09 -6.19 4.28
C TYR A 56 11.80 -7.19 5.18
N VAL A 57 12.73 -6.73 6.01
CA VAL A 57 13.41 -7.58 6.99
C VAL A 57 12.41 -8.12 8.02
N LEU A 58 11.47 -7.30 8.49
CA LEU A 58 10.39 -7.76 9.38
C LEU A 58 9.55 -8.83 8.69
N ILE A 59 9.06 -8.58 7.46
CA ILE A 59 8.28 -9.57 6.72
C ILE A 59 9.06 -10.88 6.52
N ALA A 60 10.34 -10.80 6.13
CA ALA A 60 11.21 -11.96 5.98
C ALA A 60 11.40 -12.71 7.31
N ALA A 61 11.69 -12.00 8.41
CA ALA A 61 11.83 -12.60 9.73
C ALA A 61 10.55 -13.30 10.16
N CYS A 62 9.38 -12.71 9.92
CA CYS A 62 8.09 -13.31 10.22
C CYS A 62 7.81 -14.57 9.38
N LEU A 63 8.34 -14.64 8.16
CA LEU A 63 8.22 -15.80 7.26
C LEU A 63 9.26 -16.90 7.53
N PHE A 64 10.48 -16.58 7.98
CA PHE A 64 11.57 -17.56 8.14
C PHE A 64 11.84 -17.95 9.60
N ALA A 65 11.71 -17.02 10.56
CA ALA A 65 11.94 -17.26 11.98
C ALA A 65 10.75 -17.92 12.70
N ARG A 66 10.02 -18.82 12.01
CA ARG A 66 8.79 -19.45 12.51
C ARG A 66 8.99 -20.36 13.74
N ARG A 67 10.24 -20.73 14.04
CA ARG A 67 10.57 -21.67 15.14
C ARG A 67 10.62 -21.01 16.52
N GLU A 68 10.89 -19.71 16.59
CA GLU A 68 10.99 -19.00 17.86
C GLU A 68 9.72 -18.18 18.13
N ILE A 69 8.86 -18.68 19.03
CA ILE A 69 7.52 -18.13 19.28
C ILE A 69 7.55 -16.64 19.68
N TRP A 70 8.59 -16.24 20.41
CA TRP A 70 8.77 -14.88 20.92
C TRP A 70 9.10 -13.88 19.81
N ILE A 71 10.04 -14.24 18.94
CA ILE A 71 10.47 -13.42 17.80
C ILE A 71 9.33 -13.31 16.79
N LYS A 72 8.61 -14.41 16.52
CA LYS A 72 7.46 -14.43 15.62
C LYS A 72 6.38 -13.43 16.05
N ASN A 73 5.99 -13.41 17.32
CA ASN A 73 4.90 -12.57 17.78
C ASN A 73 5.27 -11.07 17.79
N ALA A 74 6.48 -10.73 18.23
CA ALA A 74 6.97 -9.35 18.21
C ALA A 74 7.17 -8.83 16.77
N CYS A 75 7.79 -9.65 15.92
CA CYS A 75 7.96 -9.36 14.49
C CYS A 75 6.60 -9.12 13.82
N LEU A 76 5.64 -10.01 14.07
CA LEU A 76 4.34 -9.94 13.43
C LEU A 76 3.56 -8.70 13.89
N ALA A 77 3.60 -8.36 15.18
CA ALA A 77 3.03 -7.12 15.68
C ALA A 77 3.65 -5.89 14.98
N ALA A 78 4.97 -5.83 14.90
CA ALA A 78 5.67 -4.73 14.21
C ALA A 78 5.33 -4.67 12.70
N ALA A 79 5.27 -5.83 12.04
CA ALA A 79 4.94 -5.94 10.63
C ALA A 79 3.49 -5.56 10.32
N LEU A 80 2.57 -5.68 11.28
CA LEU A 80 1.16 -5.26 11.12
C LEU A 80 0.98 -3.75 11.32
N VAL A 81 1.82 -3.11 12.15
CA VAL A 81 1.72 -1.67 12.44
C VAL A 81 2.08 -0.82 11.23
N LEU A 82 3.15 -1.15 10.50
CA LEU A 82 3.62 -0.32 9.38
C LEU A 82 2.58 -0.17 8.25
N PRO A 83 1.93 -1.24 7.77
CA PRO A 83 0.83 -1.14 6.82
C PRO A 83 -0.41 -0.42 7.39
N ALA A 84 -0.69 -0.54 8.68
CA ALA A 84 -1.81 0.16 9.30
C ALA A 84 -1.58 1.68 9.32
N VAL A 85 -0.37 2.13 9.66
CA VAL A 85 0.03 3.55 9.59
C VAL A 85 -0.02 4.04 8.15
N ALA A 86 0.49 3.26 7.21
CA ALA A 86 0.41 3.56 5.78
C ALA A 86 -1.04 3.67 5.28
N ALA A 87 -1.94 2.82 5.77
CA ALA A 87 -3.35 2.87 5.40
C ALA A 87 -4.03 4.15 5.91
N VAL A 88 -3.80 4.52 7.17
CA VAL A 88 -4.27 5.81 7.72
C VAL A 88 -3.70 6.96 6.90
N HIS A 89 -2.42 6.91 6.55
CA HIS A 89 -1.80 7.94 5.73
C HIS A 89 -2.45 8.02 4.34
N GLY A 90 -2.72 6.89 3.69
CA GLY A 90 -3.47 6.82 2.42
C GLY A 90 -4.86 7.45 2.51
N ILE A 91 -5.58 7.26 3.62
CA ILE A 91 -6.87 7.91 3.87
C ILE A 91 -6.71 9.42 3.97
N VAL A 92 -5.71 9.90 4.71
CA VAL A 92 -5.46 11.34 4.88
C VAL A 92 -5.01 12.00 3.58
N LEU A 93 -4.15 11.32 2.79
CA LEU A 93 -3.74 11.75 1.45
C LEU A 93 -4.95 11.96 0.55
N ALA A 94 -5.90 11.02 0.59
CA ALA A 94 -7.15 11.13 -0.17
C ALA A 94 -8.12 12.20 0.35
N ALA A 95 -8.17 12.39 1.67
CA ALA A 95 -9.05 13.39 2.28
C ALA A 95 -8.55 14.82 2.08
N LEU A 96 -7.23 15.02 2.04
CA LEU A 96 -6.57 16.31 1.87
C LEU A 96 -6.01 16.51 0.46
N HIS A 97 -6.69 15.92 -0.53
CA HIS A 97 -6.33 16.00 -1.94
C HIS A 97 -6.09 17.45 -2.40
N ARG A 98 -5.11 17.63 -3.28
CA ARG A 98 -4.83 18.92 -3.92
C ARG A 98 -4.87 18.78 -5.42
N ASP A 99 -5.73 19.59 -6.03
CA ASP A 99 -5.77 19.67 -7.49
C ASP A 99 -4.40 20.12 -8.02
N LYS A 100 -3.93 19.46 -9.07
CA LYS A 100 -2.66 19.76 -9.79
C LYS A 100 -1.36 19.44 -9.04
N ALA A 101 -1.41 18.88 -7.82
CA ALA A 101 -0.22 18.38 -7.15
C ALA A 101 -0.42 17.00 -6.51
N VAL A 102 0.64 16.22 -6.44
CA VAL A 102 0.61 14.84 -5.98
C VAL A 102 1.65 14.65 -4.89
N ASP A 103 1.26 14.12 -3.74
CA ASP A 103 2.23 13.70 -2.72
C ASP A 103 2.76 12.31 -3.09
N MET A 104 4.07 12.18 -3.30
CA MET A 104 4.67 10.92 -3.74
C MET A 104 4.62 9.81 -2.69
N ASP A 105 4.23 10.12 -1.45
CA ASP A 105 3.99 9.14 -0.39
C ASP A 105 2.87 8.15 -0.74
N ILE A 106 2.01 8.47 -1.72
CA ILE A 106 1.01 7.52 -2.24
C ILE A 106 1.63 6.19 -2.70
N TYR A 107 2.84 6.21 -3.28
CA TYR A 107 3.54 5.00 -3.72
C TYR A 107 4.06 4.19 -2.53
N GLY A 108 4.57 4.86 -1.50
CA GLY A 108 5.05 4.20 -0.28
C GLY A 108 3.93 3.60 0.53
N ALA A 109 2.85 4.36 0.71
CA ALA A 109 1.65 3.89 1.38
C ALA A 109 1.05 2.69 0.64
N PHE A 110 0.96 2.76 -0.70
CA PHE A 110 0.50 1.63 -1.52
C PHE A 110 1.36 0.40 -1.36
N GLN A 111 2.70 0.52 -1.42
CA GLN A 111 3.59 -0.63 -1.33
C GLN A 111 3.50 -1.34 0.02
N LEU A 112 3.45 -0.60 1.14
CA LEU A 112 3.30 -1.20 2.47
C LEU A 112 1.93 -1.88 2.64
N CYS A 113 0.84 -1.21 2.23
CA CYS A 113 -0.51 -1.75 2.32
C CYS A 113 -0.70 -3.01 1.44
N SER A 114 -0.26 -2.97 0.19
CA SER A 114 -0.41 -4.07 -0.77
C SER A 114 0.36 -5.33 -0.36
N ILE A 115 1.61 -5.18 0.10
CA ILE A 115 2.39 -6.29 0.66
C ILE A 115 1.69 -6.83 1.91
N GLY A 116 1.19 -5.94 2.77
CA GLY A 116 0.45 -6.32 3.98
C GLY A 116 -0.75 -7.22 3.67
N VAL A 117 -1.65 -6.79 2.78
CA VAL A 117 -2.86 -7.57 2.45
C VAL A 117 -2.58 -8.86 1.68
N LEU A 118 -1.42 -9.02 1.06
CA LEU A 118 -1.06 -10.27 0.36
C LEU A 118 -0.36 -11.27 1.29
N VAL A 119 0.52 -10.79 2.16
CA VAL A 119 1.34 -11.65 3.04
C VAL A 119 0.60 -12.04 4.31
N VAL A 120 -0.17 -11.13 4.91
CA VAL A 120 -0.82 -11.37 6.21
C VAL A 120 -1.91 -12.45 6.17
N PRO A 121 -2.78 -12.54 5.15
CA PRO A 121 -3.73 -13.65 5.05
C PRO A 121 -3.05 -15.02 5.05
N VAL A 122 -1.88 -15.11 4.40
CA VAL A 122 -1.09 -16.34 4.36
C VAL A 122 -0.53 -16.68 5.74
N THR A 123 -0.01 -15.69 6.49
CA THR A 123 0.54 -15.92 7.83
C THR A 123 -0.55 -16.24 8.86
N VAL A 124 -1.71 -15.59 8.77
CA VAL A 124 -2.86 -15.83 9.67
C VAL A 124 -3.45 -17.23 9.48
N ARG A 125 -3.64 -17.68 8.23
CA ARG A 125 -4.18 -19.03 7.96
C ARG A 125 -3.30 -20.16 8.48
N LEU A 126 -2.00 -19.90 8.65
CA LEU A 126 -1.03 -20.86 9.18
C LEU A 126 -0.86 -20.77 10.72
N SER A 127 -1.47 -19.79 11.39
CA SER A 127 -1.25 -19.54 12.82
C SER A 127 -2.47 -19.85 13.67
N GLU A 128 -2.35 -20.81 14.60
CA GLU A 128 -3.43 -21.16 15.55
C GLU A 128 -3.80 -19.99 16.46
N THR A 129 -2.84 -19.12 16.83
CA THR A 129 -3.05 -17.93 17.67
C THR A 129 -4.07 -16.94 17.08
N TYR A 130 -4.06 -16.72 15.77
CA TYR A 130 -4.96 -15.76 15.10
C TYR A 130 -6.27 -16.38 14.62
N ARG A 131 -6.39 -17.71 14.73
CA ARG A 131 -7.67 -18.42 14.56
C ARG A 131 -8.56 -18.29 15.78
N ASN A 132 -8.02 -17.93 16.95
CA ASN A 132 -8.80 -17.69 18.15
C ASN A 132 -9.64 -16.40 18.02
N THR A 133 -10.83 -16.38 18.64
CA THR A 133 -11.85 -15.32 18.54
C THR A 133 -11.30 -13.89 18.72
N PRO A 134 -10.47 -13.56 19.75
CA PRO A 134 -9.96 -12.20 19.90
C PRO A 134 -8.98 -11.80 18.78
N GLY A 135 -8.06 -12.69 18.41
CA GLY A 135 -7.09 -12.44 17.34
C GLY A 135 -7.75 -12.29 15.97
N ARG A 136 -8.80 -13.07 15.72
CA ARG A 136 -9.58 -13.01 14.48
C ARG A 136 -10.30 -11.67 14.31
N ASN A 137 -10.91 -11.14 15.38
CA ASN A 137 -11.58 -9.83 15.34
C ASN A 137 -10.58 -8.69 15.10
N THR A 138 -9.41 -8.71 15.75
CA THR A 138 -8.37 -7.71 15.53
C THR A 138 -7.85 -7.73 14.10
N ILE A 139 -7.60 -8.91 13.53
CA ILE A 139 -7.14 -9.04 12.13
C ILE A 139 -8.22 -8.59 11.15
N PHE A 140 -9.50 -8.87 11.43
CA PHE A 140 -10.61 -8.39 10.62
C PHE A 140 -10.68 -6.85 10.60
N LEU A 141 -10.57 -6.19 11.75
CA LEU A 141 -10.53 -4.73 11.84
C LEU A 141 -9.30 -4.14 11.13
N TRP A 142 -8.13 -4.75 11.32
CA TRP A 142 -6.90 -4.36 10.63
C TRP A 142 -7.04 -4.45 9.12
N ALA A 143 -7.62 -5.54 8.62
CA ALA A 143 -7.87 -5.74 7.21
C ALA A 143 -8.89 -4.74 6.63
N GLY A 144 -9.93 -4.41 7.41
CA GLY A 144 -10.88 -3.34 7.06
C GLY A 144 -10.19 -1.97 6.95
N LEU A 145 -9.27 -1.65 7.86
CA LEU A 145 -8.47 -0.43 7.79
C LEU A 145 -7.59 -0.39 6.54
N LEU A 146 -6.89 -1.49 6.23
CA LEU A 146 -6.08 -1.57 5.01
C LEU A 146 -6.92 -1.48 3.73
N LEU A 147 -8.11 -2.08 3.71
CA LEU A 147 -9.04 -1.94 2.59
C LEU A 147 -9.46 -0.48 2.39
N ALA A 148 -9.80 0.22 3.47
CA ALA A 148 -10.12 1.65 3.41
C ALA A 148 -8.94 2.47 2.87
N GLY A 149 -7.72 2.22 3.37
CA GLY A 149 -6.50 2.86 2.88
C GLY A 149 -6.19 2.56 1.41
N LEU A 150 -6.30 1.31 0.96
CA LEU A 150 -6.09 0.93 -0.44
C LEU A 150 -7.14 1.55 -1.36
N LEU A 151 -8.40 1.63 -0.94
CA LEU A 151 -9.46 2.30 -1.70
C LEU A 151 -9.18 3.81 -1.83
N SER A 152 -8.78 4.46 -0.74
CA SER A 152 -8.34 5.85 -0.74
C SER A 152 -7.16 6.08 -1.69
N LEU A 153 -6.14 5.22 -1.65
CA LEU A 153 -4.98 5.29 -2.56
C LEU A 153 -5.38 5.05 -4.01
N THR A 154 -6.31 4.13 -4.28
CA THR A 154 -6.85 3.88 -5.63
C THR A 154 -7.47 5.16 -6.20
N ILE A 155 -8.26 5.86 -5.38
CA ILE A 155 -8.89 7.13 -5.76
C ILE A 155 -7.83 8.21 -6.03
N GLU A 156 -6.80 8.31 -5.19
CA GLU A 156 -5.71 9.28 -5.39
C GLU A 156 -4.90 9.02 -6.65
N PHE A 157 -4.54 7.76 -6.93
CA PHE A 157 -3.88 7.42 -8.20
C PHE A 157 -4.77 7.71 -9.42
N TYR A 158 -6.08 7.49 -9.30
CA TYR A 158 -7.02 7.80 -10.37
C TYR A 158 -7.17 9.31 -10.63
N ARG A 159 -7.14 10.12 -9.58
CA ARG A 159 -7.26 11.58 -9.67
C ARG A 159 -5.96 12.28 -10.09
N ALA A 160 -4.81 11.60 -10.00
CA ALA A 160 -3.52 12.17 -10.36
C ALA A 160 -3.50 12.62 -11.84
N GLN A 161 -3.28 13.91 -12.05
CA GLN A 161 -3.20 14.51 -13.38
C GLN A 161 -1.76 14.73 -13.81
N THR A 162 -1.49 14.56 -15.10
CA THR A 162 -0.18 14.81 -15.71
C THR A 162 -0.30 15.84 -16.82
N PHE A 163 0.67 16.74 -16.90
CA PHE A 163 0.67 17.84 -17.87
C PHE A 163 1.77 17.64 -18.92
N PRO A 164 1.52 17.91 -20.21
CA PRO A 164 2.55 17.83 -21.23
C PRO A 164 3.55 18.98 -21.09
N CYS A 165 4.85 18.68 -21.15
CA CYS A 165 5.92 19.65 -21.18
C CYS A 165 6.74 19.51 -22.46
N ASN A 166 6.78 20.59 -23.23
CA ASN A 166 7.49 20.67 -24.51
C ASN A 166 8.74 21.56 -24.45
N ARG A 167 8.73 22.55 -23.57
CA ARG A 167 9.78 23.56 -23.46
C ARG A 167 10.12 23.82 -22.00
N ASP A 168 11.39 24.06 -21.73
CA ASP A 168 11.83 24.58 -20.44
C ASP A 168 11.46 26.07 -20.31
N GLY A 169 11.70 26.68 -19.15
CA GLY A 169 11.43 28.10 -18.94
C GLY A 169 12.37 29.06 -19.69
N GLN A 170 13.37 28.53 -20.41
CA GLN A 170 14.25 29.27 -21.32
C GLN A 170 13.80 29.12 -22.78
N GLY A 171 12.78 28.31 -23.05
CA GLY A 171 12.25 28.04 -24.38
C GLY A 171 12.98 26.94 -25.16
N ASN A 172 13.95 26.24 -24.56
CA ASN A 172 14.60 25.09 -25.19
C ASN A 172 13.69 23.85 -25.15
N PRO A 173 13.81 22.95 -26.14
CA PRO A 173 13.04 21.71 -26.14
C PRO A 173 13.46 20.79 -24.98
N VAL A 174 12.48 20.30 -24.21
CA VAL A 174 12.73 19.32 -23.15
C VAL A 174 12.98 17.94 -23.79
N PRO A 175 14.06 17.22 -23.42
CA PRO A 175 14.29 15.87 -23.93
C PRO A 175 13.13 14.93 -23.61
N ASN A 176 12.73 14.09 -24.56
CA ASN A 176 11.63 13.11 -24.38
C ASN A 176 11.96 12.00 -23.37
N ASP A 177 13.23 11.85 -23.00
CA ASP A 177 13.71 10.87 -22.02
C ASP A 177 13.58 11.44 -20.59
N PRO A 178 12.72 10.86 -19.73
CA PRO A 178 12.53 11.33 -18.35
C PRO A 178 13.81 11.34 -17.52
N SER A 179 14.81 10.50 -17.86
CA SER A 179 16.07 10.45 -17.14
C SER A 179 16.99 11.65 -17.39
N LYS A 180 16.73 12.39 -18.48
CA LYS A 180 17.47 13.60 -18.88
C LYS A 180 16.67 14.87 -18.65
N PHE A 181 15.64 14.80 -17.81
CA PHE A 181 14.80 15.94 -17.49
C PHE A 181 15.64 17.02 -16.78
N PRO A 182 15.64 18.28 -17.27
CA PRO A 182 16.40 19.35 -16.66
C PRO A 182 15.66 19.84 -15.40
N TYR A 183 15.97 19.24 -14.26
CA TYR A 183 15.43 19.68 -12.97
C TYR A 183 15.93 21.08 -12.61
N GLY A 184 15.07 21.88 -11.95
CA GLY A 184 15.43 23.20 -11.43
C GLY A 184 14.29 24.22 -11.56
N GLU A 185 14.49 25.40 -10.95
CA GLU A 185 13.53 26.51 -10.98
C GLU A 185 13.25 27.04 -12.39
N SER A 186 14.19 26.80 -13.30
CA SER A 186 14.11 27.16 -14.70
C SER A 186 13.10 26.33 -15.50
N THR A 187 12.71 25.14 -15.03
CA THR A 187 11.89 24.19 -15.81
C THR A 187 10.53 24.00 -15.16
N THR A 188 9.68 25.03 -15.23
CA THR A 188 8.34 25.00 -14.62
C THR A 188 7.27 24.41 -15.53
N CYS A 189 7.53 24.30 -16.84
CA CYS A 189 6.57 23.78 -17.82
C CYS A 189 5.19 24.48 -17.77
N GLY A 190 5.15 25.75 -17.35
CA GLY A 190 3.90 26.51 -17.15
C GLY A 190 3.08 26.13 -15.91
N LEU A 191 3.64 25.29 -15.02
CA LEU A 191 3.05 24.94 -13.74
C LEU A 191 3.58 25.87 -12.64
N VAL A 192 2.70 26.28 -11.73
CA VAL A 192 3.05 27.09 -10.56
C VAL A 192 3.14 26.15 -9.36
N CYS A 193 4.37 25.78 -9.00
CA CYS A 193 4.67 24.79 -7.98
C CYS A 193 5.83 25.29 -7.15
N SER A 194 5.51 26.16 -6.20
CA SER A 194 6.47 26.83 -5.32
C SER A 194 5.93 26.93 -3.90
N GLU A 195 6.81 27.13 -2.93
CA GLU A 195 6.43 27.31 -1.53
C GLU A 195 5.74 28.65 -1.25
N SER A 196 5.85 29.65 -2.13
CA SER A 196 5.25 30.97 -1.94
C SER A 196 3.89 31.09 -2.62
N GLU A 197 3.73 30.50 -3.81
CA GLU A 197 2.50 30.62 -4.61
C GLU A 197 1.62 29.36 -4.52
N GLY A 198 2.17 28.28 -3.95
CA GLY A 198 1.49 27.00 -3.78
C GLY A 198 1.63 26.08 -5.00
N PRO A 199 0.88 24.96 -5.04
CA PRO A 199 -0.11 24.53 -4.06
C PRO A 199 0.50 24.13 -2.71
N PHE A 200 -0.25 24.33 -1.63
CA PHE A 200 0.18 24.01 -0.26
C PHE A 200 -0.46 22.70 0.21
N SER A 201 0.32 21.79 0.81
CA SER A 201 -0.25 20.62 1.47
C SER A 201 -0.38 20.88 2.98
N PRO A 202 -1.56 20.65 3.61
CA PRO A 202 -1.68 20.78 5.06
C PRO A 202 -0.77 19.83 5.85
N MET A 203 -0.34 18.73 5.22
CA MET A 203 0.54 17.72 5.81
C MET A 203 2.02 18.07 5.70
N ARG A 204 2.39 18.91 4.73
CA ARG A 204 3.77 19.29 4.41
C ARG A 204 4.02 20.72 4.91
N LYS A 205 4.79 20.85 6.00
CA LYS A 205 5.10 22.14 6.64
C LYS A 205 6.60 22.25 6.93
N GLY A 206 7.11 23.48 7.05
CA GLY A 206 8.51 23.73 7.39
C GLY A 206 9.45 23.17 6.32
N SER A 207 10.47 22.42 6.71
CA SER A 207 11.46 21.82 5.79
C SER A 207 10.94 20.70 4.88
N SER A 208 9.62 20.51 4.83
CA SER A 208 8.97 19.49 3.99
C SER A 208 7.95 20.07 3.02
N SER A 209 7.76 21.40 3.00
CA SER A 209 6.81 22.05 2.08
C SER A 209 7.30 22.15 0.64
N ASP A 210 8.59 21.89 0.41
CA ASP A 210 9.25 21.95 -0.88
C ASP A 210 8.53 21.08 -1.91
N ILE A 211 8.14 21.73 -3.02
CA ILE A 211 7.38 21.13 -4.11
C ILE A 211 8.13 21.37 -5.41
N TYR A 212 8.19 20.35 -6.26
CA TYR A 212 8.96 20.42 -7.50
C TYR A 212 8.16 19.95 -8.70
N VAL A 213 8.54 20.44 -9.87
CA VAL A 213 8.11 19.88 -11.15
C VAL A 213 9.00 18.69 -11.48
N ILE A 214 8.41 17.50 -11.55
CA ILE A 214 9.11 16.25 -11.87
C ILE A 214 8.43 15.54 -13.04
N PRO A 215 9.13 14.67 -13.79
CA PRO A 215 8.49 13.83 -14.79
C PRO A 215 7.46 12.91 -14.13
N ALA A 216 6.38 12.59 -14.83
CA ALA A 216 5.45 11.57 -14.37
C ALA A 216 6.17 10.20 -14.27
N PRO A 217 5.98 9.44 -13.18
CA PRO A 217 6.60 8.13 -13.03
C PRO A 217 6.25 7.19 -14.19
N SER A 218 7.28 6.61 -14.82
CA SER A 218 7.11 5.72 -15.98
C SER A 218 7.21 4.24 -15.64
N ARG A 219 7.87 3.88 -14.53
CA ARG A 219 8.03 2.48 -14.08
C ARG A 219 6.74 1.92 -13.50
N LEU A 220 6.12 2.66 -12.60
CA LEU A 220 4.78 2.39 -12.10
C LEU A 220 3.92 3.64 -12.35
N THR A 221 3.31 3.70 -13.52
CA THR A 221 2.44 4.83 -13.90
C THR A 221 1.24 4.93 -12.97
N PHE A 222 0.63 6.11 -12.85
CA PHE A 222 -0.57 6.31 -12.04
C PHE A 222 -1.68 5.32 -12.42
N GLY A 223 -1.93 5.11 -13.72
CA GLY A 223 -2.94 4.14 -14.17
C GLY A 223 -2.61 2.70 -13.78
N ALA A 224 -1.35 2.27 -13.89
CA ALA A 224 -0.95 0.94 -13.45
C ALA A 224 -1.09 0.77 -11.92
N ALA A 225 -0.72 1.80 -11.16
CA ALA A 225 -0.88 1.83 -9.71
C ALA A 225 -2.36 1.75 -9.30
N THR A 226 -3.26 2.46 -9.97
CA THR A 226 -4.71 2.38 -9.76
C THR A 226 -5.22 0.94 -9.94
N LEU A 227 -4.81 0.27 -11.02
CA LEU A 227 -5.25 -1.10 -11.32
C LEU A 227 -4.72 -2.10 -10.28
N LEU A 228 -3.45 -1.98 -9.88
CA LEU A 228 -2.88 -2.84 -8.85
C LEU A 228 -3.53 -2.61 -7.49
N ALA A 229 -3.79 -1.34 -7.12
CA ALA A 229 -4.50 -1.00 -5.89
C ALA A 229 -5.93 -1.56 -5.89
N ALA A 230 -6.67 -1.42 -6.99
CA ALA A 230 -8.00 -2.01 -7.15
C ALA A 230 -7.97 -3.55 -7.04
N ALA A 231 -6.98 -4.22 -7.65
CA ALA A 231 -6.81 -5.66 -7.53
C ALA A 231 -6.54 -6.10 -6.08
N CYS A 232 -5.70 -5.37 -5.35
CA CYS A 232 -5.47 -5.60 -3.91
C CYS A 232 -6.74 -5.37 -3.08
N CYS A 233 -7.58 -4.38 -3.41
CA CYS A 233 -8.89 -4.18 -2.77
C CYS A 233 -9.80 -5.39 -2.97
N VAL A 234 -9.95 -5.87 -4.22
CA VAL A 234 -10.78 -7.05 -4.53
C VAL A 234 -10.28 -8.28 -3.76
N HIS A 235 -8.96 -8.51 -3.75
CA HIS A 235 -8.36 -9.59 -2.96
C HIS A 235 -8.73 -9.49 -1.47
N THR A 236 -8.61 -8.29 -0.90
CA THR A 236 -8.92 -8.04 0.52
C THR A 236 -10.40 -8.24 0.82
N ILE A 237 -11.31 -7.79 -0.06
CA ILE A 237 -12.76 -7.98 0.08
C ILE A 237 -13.11 -9.48 0.07
N VAL A 238 -12.60 -10.23 -0.91
CA VAL A 238 -12.86 -11.68 -1.01
C VAL A 238 -12.34 -12.41 0.23
N TRP A 239 -11.15 -12.06 0.69
CA TRP A 239 -10.58 -12.64 1.91
C TRP A 239 -11.41 -12.29 3.16
N MET A 240 -11.83 -11.04 3.29
CA MET A 240 -12.67 -10.56 4.40
C MET A 240 -14.04 -11.23 4.40
N ALA A 241 -14.70 -11.37 3.25
CA ALA A 241 -15.98 -12.06 3.15
C ALA A 241 -15.87 -13.53 3.58
N SER A 242 -14.82 -14.22 3.14
CA SER A 242 -14.52 -15.59 3.56
C SER A 242 -14.28 -15.74 5.07
N MET A 243 -13.75 -14.70 5.74
CA MET A 243 -13.54 -14.71 7.19
C MET A 243 -14.78 -14.22 7.96
N ALA A 244 -15.60 -13.36 7.35
CA ALA A 244 -16.79 -12.79 7.96
C ALA A 244 -17.84 -13.86 8.28
N GLU A 245 -18.07 -14.82 7.37
CA GLU A 245 -18.99 -15.96 7.62
C GLU A 245 -18.62 -16.69 8.92
N LEU A 246 -17.33 -16.90 9.17
CA LEU A 246 -16.82 -17.55 10.38
C LEU A 246 -16.94 -16.65 11.64
N VAL A 247 -16.83 -15.33 11.50
CA VAL A 247 -16.93 -14.38 12.63
C VAL A 247 -18.38 -14.15 13.04
N PHE A 248 -19.28 -13.97 12.07
CA PHE A 248 -20.70 -13.75 12.34
C PHE A 248 -21.36 -14.99 12.95
N GLU A 249 -20.96 -16.19 12.53
CA GLU A 249 -21.51 -17.43 13.10
C GLU A 249 -21.15 -17.59 14.60
N ASP A 250 -19.90 -17.31 14.97
CA ASP A 250 -19.45 -17.39 16.37
C ASP A 250 -20.06 -16.26 17.23
N ASN A 251 -20.14 -15.04 16.70
CA ASN A 251 -20.76 -13.91 17.42
C ASN A 251 -22.27 -14.07 17.55
N TRP A 252 -22.98 -14.61 16.56
CA TRP A 252 -24.43 -14.86 16.62
C TRP A 252 -24.81 -15.93 17.66
N LYS A 253 -23.91 -16.88 17.93
CA LYS A 253 -24.10 -17.88 18.99
C LYS A 253 -23.90 -17.31 20.40
N SER A 254 -23.23 -16.16 20.53
CA SER A 254 -22.86 -15.59 21.85
C SER A 254 -24.00 -14.95 22.68
N PRO A 255 -25.07 -14.33 22.12
CA PRO A 255 -26.17 -13.78 22.92
C PRO A 255 -27.20 -14.84 23.33
N LEU A 256 -27.21 -16.02 22.68
CA LEU A 256 -28.22 -17.06 22.89
C LEU A 256 -27.85 -18.07 23.99
N GLY A 257 -26.76 -17.83 24.74
CA GLY A 257 -26.53 -18.49 26.03
C GLY A 257 -26.36 -20.01 26.00
N ILE A 258 -26.17 -20.64 24.83
CA ILE A 258 -25.82 -22.06 24.77
C ILE A 258 -24.31 -22.17 24.90
N ARG A 259 -23.84 -22.19 26.15
CA ARG A 259 -22.50 -22.68 26.48
C ARG A 259 -22.46 -24.16 26.10
N ALA A 260 -21.96 -24.46 24.90
CA ALA A 260 -21.42 -25.78 24.62
C ALA A 260 -20.16 -25.91 25.48
N ASP A 261 -20.30 -26.62 26.60
CA ASP A 261 -19.19 -26.98 27.46
C ASP A 261 -18.27 -27.92 26.66
N ASP A 262 -17.11 -27.43 26.25
CA ASP A 262 -16.12 -28.18 25.45
C ASP A 262 -15.26 -29.10 26.34
N SER A 263 -15.94 -29.83 27.23
CA SER A 263 -15.35 -30.75 28.20
C SER A 263 -15.60 -32.21 27.82
N GLN A 264 -15.59 -32.58 26.53
CA GLN A 264 -15.47 -34.00 26.16
C GLN A 264 -15.01 -34.16 24.70
N ALA A 265 -13.70 -34.09 24.53
CA ALA A 265 -13.04 -34.34 23.28
C ALA A 265 -12.97 -35.85 22.96
N ASP A 266 -14.07 -36.62 22.97
CA ASP A 266 -14.13 -38.00 22.43
C ASP A 266 -15.55 -38.62 22.33
N GLU A 267 -16.54 -37.95 21.71
CA GLU A 267 -17.75 -38.65 21.25
C GLU A 267 -18.14 -38.34 19.80
N GLN A 268 -18.60 -39.37 19.09
CA GLN A 268 -19.16 -39.27 17.74
C GLN A 268 -20.41 -38.40 17.77
N ILE A 269 -20.52 -37.44 16.84
CA ILE A 269 -21.67 -36.55 16.72
C ILE A 269 -22.89 -37.38 16.28
N PRO A 270 -23.93 -37.54 17.12
CA PRO A 270 -25.10 -38.33 16.74
C PRO A 270 -25.99 -37.53 15.79
N GLY A 271 -26.40 -38.14 14.68
CA GLY A 271 -27.36 -37.57 13.71
C GLY A 271 -26.75 -36.97 12.43
N THR A 272 -25.43 -36.98 12.26
CA THR A 272 -24.78 -36.76 10.95
C THR A 272 -24.26 -38.08 10.42
N ASN A 273 -24.19 -38.25 9.09
CA ASN A 273 -23.84 -39.50 8.40
C ASN A 273 -22.37 -39.93 8.65
N GLY A 274 -22.01 -40.30 9.88
CA GLY A 274 -20.72 -40.92 10.21
C GLY A 274 -19.50 -40.00 10.12
N ALA A 275 -19.60 -38.70 10.39
CA ALA A 275 -18.42 -37.83 10.45
C ALA A 275 -17.59 -38.13 11.72
N THR A 276 -16.34 -38.60 11.53
CA THR A 276 -15.42 -39.01 12.61
C THR A 276 -14.25 -38.02 12.75
N LYS A 277 -13.57 -37.96 13.91
CA LYS A 277 -12.33 -37.18 14.17
C LYS A 277 -11.23 -37.39 13.09
N ARG A 278 -11.20 -38.59 12.49
CA ARG A 278 -10.34 -38.97 11.37
C ARG A 278 -10.64 -38.20 10.08
N THR A 279 -11.91 -37.91 9.80
CA THR A 279 -12.36 -37.12 8.65
C THR A 279 -11.98 -35.64 8.83
N MET A 280 -12.05 -35.09 10.05
CA MET A 280 -11.49 -33.78 10.40
C MET A 280 -9.96 -33.72 10.24
N GLY A 281 -9.25 -34.79 10.58
CA GLY A 281 -7.80 -34.91 10.34
C GLY A 281 -7.43 -34.82 8.86
N ASN A 282 -8.17 -35.53 7.99
CA ASN A 282 -7.97 -35.48 6.54
C ASN A 282 -8.29 -34.11 5.94
N VAL A 283 -9.36 -33.44 6.39
CA VAL A 283 -9.72 -32.10 5.92
C VAL A 283 -8.66 -31.07 6.35
N ASN A 284 -8.16 -31.14 7.59
CA ASN A 284 -7.09 -30.26 8.06
C ASN A 284 -5.79 -30.47 7.28
N ALA A 285 -5.47 -31.72 6.92
CA ALA A 285 -4.35 -32.05 6.04
C ALA A 285 -4.53 -31.49 4.63
N MET A 286 -5.73 -31.62 4.04
CA MET A 286 -6.05 -31.03 2.72
C MET A 286 -5.95 -29.50 2.72
N ILE A 287 -6.43 -28.84 3.77
CA ILE A 287 -6.34 -27.39 3.93
C ILE A 287 -4.88 -26.94 4.04
N ARG A 288 -4.06 -27.65 4.85
CA ARG A 288 -2.62 -27.37 4.95
C ARG A 288 -1.91 -27.58 3.61
N LEU A 289 -2.28 -28.62 2.85
CA LEU A 289 -1.74 -28.88 1.52
C LEU A 289 -2.10 -27.78 0.52
N PHE A 290 -3.38 -27.39 0.45
CA PHE A 290 -3.83 -26.32 -0.44
C PHE A 290 -3.20 -24.97 -0.10
N LEU A 291 -3.12 -24.62 1.19
CA LEU A 291 -2.46 -23.41 1.65
C LEU A 291 -0.97 -23.41 1.29
N SER A 292 -0.27 -24.52 1.51
CA SER A 292 1.16 -24.61 1.27
C SER A 292 1.54 -24.70 -0.21
N VAL A 293 0.75 -25.39 -1.04
CA VAL A 293 1.11 -25.72 -2.43
C VAL A 293 0.59 -24.69 -3.42
N VAL A 294 -0.55 -24.04 -3.13
CA VAL A 294 -1.22 -23.15 -4.11
C VAL A 294 -1.29 -21.71 -3.62
N ALA A 295 -1.81 -21.47 -2.41
CA ALA A 295 -2.04 -20.10 -1.95
C ALA A 295 -0.74 -19.35 -1.61
N VAL A 296 0.19 -19.99 -0.88
CA VAL A 296 1.47 -19.37 -0.50
C VAL A 296 2.29 -18.94 -1.72
N PRO A 297 2.52 -19.78 -2.76
CA PRO A 297 3.28 -19.35 -3.93
C PRO A 297 2.60 -18.24 -4.73
N VAL A 298 1.27 -18.29 -4.89
CA VAL A 298 0.53 -17.29 -5.67
C VAL A 298 0.54 -15.93 -4.98
N PHE A 299 0.11 -15.85 -3.72
CA PHE A 299 0.03 -14.57 -3.00
C PHE A 299 1.41 -14.08 -2.55
N GLY A 300 2.31 -14.99 -2.18
CA GLY A 300 3.70 -14.65 -1.89
C GLY A 300 4.45 -14.16 -3.14
N GLY A 301 4.23 -14.81 -4.29
CA GLY A 301 4.78 -14.38 -5.58
C GLY A 301 4.24 -13.02 -6.01
N ALA A 302 2.93 -12.78 -5.87
CA ALA A 302 2.33 -11.47 -6.14
C ALA A 302 2.90 -10.38 -5.22
N GLY A 303 3.05 -10.65 -3.92
CA GLY A 303 3.66 -9.72 -2.97
C GLY A 303 5.12 -9.40 -3.32
N LEU A 304 5.90 -10.41 -3.73
CA LEU A 304 7.28 -10.23 -4.18
C LEU A 304 7.35 -9.42 -5.48
N ALA A 305 6.45 -9.66 -6.44
CA ALA A 305 6.38 -8.90 -7.68
C ALA A 305 6.09 -7.42 -7.41
N ILE A 306 5.12 -7.11 -6.53
CA ILE A 306 4.82 -5.74 -6.12
C ILE A 306 6.03 -5.09 -5.44
N LEU A 307 6.72 -5.81 -4.56
CA LEU A 307 7.95 -5.32 -3.92
C LEU A 307 9.00 -4.94 -4.96
N ILE A 308 9.29 -5.83 -5.92
CA ILE A 308 10.30 -5.60 -6.95
C ILE A 308 9.93 -4.41 -7.83
N VAL A 309 8.68 -4.37 -8.34
CA VAL A 309 8.20 -3.27 -9.18
C VAL A 309 8.20 -1.94 -8.41
N GLY A 310 7.79 -1.97 -7.15
CA GLY A 310 7.79 -0.81 -6.27
C GLY A 310 9.18 -0.26 -6.01
N GLU A 311 10.17 -1.11 -5.72
CA GLU A 311 11.56 -0.65 -5.58
C GLU A 311 12.12 -0.10 -6.90
N ILE A 312 11.87 -0.74 -8.04
CA ILE A 312 12.28 -0.20 -9.35
C ILE A 312 11.66 1.18 -9.59
N ASN A 313 10.43 1.41 -9.12
CA ASN A 313 9.79 2.73 -9.19
C ASN A 313 10.46 3.74 -8.24
N PHE A 314 10.76 3.35 -7.00
CA PHE A 314 11.44 4.21 -6.03
C PHE A 314 12.86 4.63 -6.45
N PHE A 315 13.59 3.74 -7.14
CA PHE A 315 14.90 4.04 -7.70
C PHE A 315 14.84 4.77 -9.05
N SER A 316 13.63 5.08 -9.56
CA SER A 316 13.50 5.86 -10.78
C SER A 316 13.75 7.34 -10.52
N GLY A 317 14.43 8.01 -11.46
CA GLY A 317 14.79 9.43 -11.36
C GLY A 317 13.67 10.35 -10.86
N PRO A 318 12.42 10.23 -11.36
CA PRO A 318 11.32 11.07 -10.89
C PRO A 318 10.96 10.88 -9.42
N VAL A 319 10.94 9.63 -8.94
CA VAL A 319 10.49 9.30 -7.57
C VAL A 319 11.61 9.49 -6.56
N SER A 320 12.87 9.31 -6.97
CA SER A 320 14.05 9.51 -6.11
C SER A 320 14.51 10.97 -6.03
N TYR A 321 13.94 11.87 -6.82
CA TYR A 321 14.35 13.26 -6.87
C TYR A 321 14.04 13.99 -5.54
N GLN A 322 15.05 14.66 -4.97
CA GLN A 322 14.98 15.37 -3.68
C GLN A 322 14.52 14.49 -2.50
N VAL A 323 14.66 13.17 -2.62
CA VAL A 323 14.46 12.26 -1.50
C VAL A 323 15.74 12.23 -0.66
N GLU A 324 15.60 12.39 0.65
CA GLU A 324 16.73 12.34 1.58
C GLU A 324 17.47 10.99 1.44
N SER A 325 18.77 11.07 1.18
CA SER A 325 19.61 9.87 1.11
C SER A 325 19.80 9.25 2.50
N LEU A 326 19.88 7.92 2.57
CA LEU A 326 20.18 7.18 3.81
C LEU A 326 21.49 7.64 4.50
N ALA A 327 22.39 8.30 3.75
CA ALA A 327 23.66 8.79 4.27
C ALA A 327 23.52 9.98 5.25
N SER A 328 22.44 10.78 5.18
CA SER A 328 22.27 11.95 6.06
C SER A 328 22.00 11.57 7.53
N ILE A 329 21.47 10.37 7.78
CA ILE A 329 21.18 9.84 9.13
C ILE A 329 22.48 9.61 9.92
N GLY A 330 23.59 9.29 9.23
CA GLY A 330 24.90 9.12 9.84
C GLY A 330 25.59 10.43 10.23
N GLU A 331 25.17 11.56 9.67
CA GLU A 331 25.76 12.89 9.94
C GLU A 331 25.15 13.53 11.19
N CYS A 332 23.84 13.35 11.41
CA CYS A 332 23.15 13.77 12.63
C CYS A 332 23.62 12.98 13.87
N SER A 333 24.07 11.74 13.69
CA SER A 333 24.65 10.91 14.76
C SER A 333 26.03 11.40 15.22
N ARG A 334 26.76 12.16 14.39
CA ARG A 334 28.06 12.77 14.75
C ARG A 334 27.94 14.16 15.36
N ALA A 335 26.74 14.76 15.34
CA ALA A 335 26.46 16.07 15.89
C ALA A 335 25.91 16.03 17.33
N LEU A 336 26.01 14.90 18.04
CA LEU A 336 25.86 14.90 19.50
C LEU A 336 27.08 15.59 20.11
N PRO A 337 26.92 16.69 20.88
CA PRO A 337 28.03 17.25 21.62
C PRO A 337 28.56 16.16 22.54
N ARG A 338 29.87 15.89 22.46
CA ARG A 338 30.59 15.09 23.45
C ARG A 338 30.26 15.66 24.83
N LEU A 339 29.32 15.05 25.54
CA LEU A 339 29.18 15.20 26.97
C LEU A 339 30.46 14.64 27.57
N THR A 340 31.45 15.51 27.78
CA THR A 340 32.61 15.26 28.63
C THR A 340 32.08 14.81 29.99
N PRO A 341 32.53 13.67 30.54
CA PRO A 341 32.12 13.25 31.87
C PRO A 341 32.77 14.20 32.87
N ARG A 342 31.96 15.08 33.48
CA ARG A 342 32.37 15.84 34.66
C ARG A 342 32.47 14.85 35.82
N ARG A 343 33.69 14.36 36.07
CA ARG A 343 34.05 13.73 37.35
C ARG A 343 33.90 14.79 38.42
N ASP A 344 32.94 14.63 39.31
CA ASP A 344 32.98 15.16 40.68
C ASP A 344 31.99 14.37 41.53
N PHE A 345 32.44 13.23 42.02
CA PHE A 345 31.80 12.50 43.12
C PHE A 345 32.75 12.59 44.31
N SER A 346 32.65 13.69 45.07
CA SER A 346 33.36 13.82 46.34
C SER A 346 32.47 13.29 47.45
N LEU A 347 32.89 12.17 48.05
CA LEU A 347 32.43 11.73 49.37
C LEU A 347 32.58 12.88 50.38
N ARG A 348 31.56 13.12 51.19
CA ARG A 348 31.73 13.55 52.58
C ARG A 348 30.75 12.78 53.47
N THR A 349 31.32 11.83 54.18
CA THR A 349 30.90 11.40 55.51
C THR A 349 31.02 12.58 56.48
N PHE A 350 29.90 12.99 57.08
CA PHE A 350 29.63 13.00 58.53
C PHE A 350 28.21 13.50 58.78
#